data_AF-A0A7X7V9V9-F1
#
_entry.id   AF-A0A7X7V9V9-F1
#
_cell.length_a   1.000
_cell.length_b   1.000
_cell.length_c   1.000
_cell.angle_alpha   90.00
_cell.angle_beta   90.00
_cell.angle_gamma   90.00
#
_symmetry.space_group_name_H-M   'P 1'
#
loop_
_entity.id
_entity.type
_entity.pdbx_description
1 polymer ?
#
loop_
_entity_poly.entity_id
_entity_poly.type
_entity_poly.pdbx_seq_one_letter_code
_entity_poly.pdbx_strand_id
1 'polypeptide(L)' 'PRRPNRIALMVVPLDRCEGTTLHVRNVDALDGSPVVDIKPYVRRFDSFPDAAEGWFADKADRPKPPGRE' A
#
# COMPACT_ATOMS: atom_id res chain seq x y z
N PRO A 1 -4.11 -13.48 -12.37
CA PRO A 1 -3.33 -14.24 -11.37
C PRO A 1 -2.23 -15.19 -11.92
N ARG A 2 -2.37 -15.77 -13.12
CA ARG A 2 -1.38 -16.72 -13.67
C ARG A 2 -0.12 -16.02 -14.18
N ARG A 3 0.81 -15.75 -13.27
CA ARG A 3 2.14 -15.18 -13.51
C ARG A 3 3.18 -15.99 -12.74
N PRO A 4 4.48 -15.99 -13.14
CA PRO A 4 5.53 -16.73 -12.43
C PRO A 4 5.59 -16.38 -10.94
N ASN A 5 5.57 -15.07 -10.63
CA ASN A 5 5.47 -14.56 -9.26
C ASN A 5 4.04 -14.09 -9.01
N ARG A 6 3.24 -14.86 -8.28
CA ARG A 6 1.79 -14.60 -8.05
C ARG A 6 1.52 -13.52 -7.01
N ILE A 7 2.21 -12.39 -7.14
CA ILE A 7 2.04 -11.22 -6.28
C ILE A 7 1.04 -10.29 -6.97
N ALA A 8 -0.08 -10.03 -6.28
CA ALA A 8 -1.04 -9.01 -6.68
C ALA A 8 -0.67 -7.68 -6.01
N LEU A 9 -0.93 -6.57 -6.70
CA LEU A 9 -0.85 -5.22 -6.15
C LEU A 9 -2.25 -4.64 -6.16
N MET A 10 -2.69 -4.10 -5.02
CA MET A 10 -4.00 -3.49 -4.87
C MET A 10 -3.84 -2.19 -4.10
N VAL A 11 -4.54 -1.15 -4.55
CA VAL A 11 -4.71 0.10 -3.81
C VAL A 11 -6.15 0.12 -3.33
N VAL A 12 -6.34 0.14 -2.01
CA VAL A 12 -7.66 0.01 -1.39
C VAL A 12 -7.87 1.11 -0.35
N PRO A 13 -9.11 1.62 -0.20
CA PRO A 13 -9.44 2.49 0.92
C PRO A 13 -9.30 1.74 2.25
N LEU A 14 -8.68 2.41 3.23
CA LEU A 14 -8.62 1.97 4.61
C LEU A 14 -9.77 2.60 5.39
N ASP A 15 -10.70 1.78 5.87
CA ASP A 15 -11.88 2.26 6.60
C ASP A 15 -11.59 2.40 8.09
N ARG A 16 -10.94 1.40 8.71
CA ARG A 16 -10.48 1.50 10.11
C ARG A 16 -9.31 0.58 10.43
N CYS A 17 -8.61 0.91 11.52
CA CYS A 17 -7.59 0.07 12.14
C CYS A 17 -8.08 -0.40 13.52
N GLU A 18 -8.05 -1.71 13.77
CA GLU A 18 -8.35 -2.33 15.06
C GLU A 18 -7.16 -3.17 15.52
N GLY A 19 -6.28 -2.58 16.34
CA GLY A 19 -5.03 -3.23 16.72
C GLY A 19 -4.18 -3.55 15.49
N THR A 20 -3.99 -4.82 15.19
CA THR A 20 -3.25 -5.31 14.01
C THR A 20 -4.17 -5.67 12.83
N THR A 21 -5.48 -5.50 12.96
CA THR A 21 -6.46 -5.77 11.92
C THR A 21 -6.79 -4.49 11.14
N LEU A 22 -6.61 -4.53 9.83
CA LEU A 22 -6.99 -3.44 8.92
C LEU A 22 -8.30 -3.81 8.23
N HIS A 23 -9.31 -2.97 8.39
CA HIS A 23 -10.57 -3.09 7.67
C HIS A 23 -10.50 -2.24 6.42
N VAL A 24 -10.56 -2.91 5.27
CA VAL A 24 -10.44 -2.33 3.94
C VAL A 24 -11.62 -2.74 3.08
N ARG A 25 -11.84 -2.01 1.99
CA ARG A 25 -12.92 -2.25 1.04
C ARG A 25 -12.38 -2.31 -0.38
N ASN A 26 -13.16 -2.88 -1.30
CA ASN A 26 -12.79 -3.07 -2.72
C ASN A 26 -11.57 -3.99 -2.93
N VAL A 27 -11.43 -5.05 -2.12
CA VAL A 27 -10.39 -6.07 -2.29
C VAL A 27 -10.86 -7.13 -3.30
N ASP A 28 -9.96 -7.55 -4.20
CA ASP A 28 -10.18 -8.63 -5.19
C ASP A 28 -9.34 -9.89 -4.86
N ALA A 29 -9.18 -10.16 -3.56
CA ALA A 29 -8.49 -11.33 -3.04
C ALA A 29 -9.50 -12.32 -2.47
N LEU A 30 -9.25 -13.61 -2.66
CA LEU A 30 -10.03 -14.66 -2.02
C LEU A 30 -9.76 -14.68 -0.51
N ASP A 31 -10.74 -15.12 0.26
CA ASP A 31 -10.56 -15.32 1.70
C ASP A 31 -9.36 -16.25 1.99
N GLY A 32 -8.60 -15.91 3.02
CA GLY A 32 -7.34 -16.58 3.37
C GLY A 32 -6.15 -16.30 2.45
N SER A 33 -6.28 -15.42 1.44
CA SER A 33 -5.13 -15.01 0.61
C SER A 33 -4.03 -14.36 1.47
N PRO A 34 -2.76 -14.79 1.36
CA PRO A 34 -1.69 -14.26 2.20
C PRO A 34 -1.33 -12.82 1.81
N VAL A 35 -1.18 -11.96 2.81
CA VAL A 35 -0.64 -10.60 2.65
C VAL A 35 0.87 -10.65 2.76
N VAL A 36 1.56 -10.13 1.74
CA VAL A 36 3.04 -10.14 1.68
C VAL A 36 3.66 -8.80 2.06
N ASP A 37 2.94 -7.70 1.88
CA ASP A 37 3.42 -6.34 2.12
C ASP A 37 2.25 -5.37 2.27
N ILE A 38 2.46 -4.29 3.03
CA ILE A 38 1.51 -3.19 3.23
C ILE A 38 2.30 -1.88 3.18
N LYS A 39 1.83 -0.93 2.37
CA LYS A 39 2.44 0.40 2.26
C LYS A 39 1.37 1.48 2.32
N PRO A 40 1.67 2.66 2.91
CA PRO A 40 0.80 3.82 2.74
C PRO A 40 0.76 4.20 1.27
N TYR A 41 -0.39 4.71 0.84
CA TYR A 41 -0.52 5.35 -0.47
C TYR A 41 0.07 6.75 -0.40
N VAL A 42 0.93 7.14 -1.35
CA VAL A 42 1.62 8.43 -1.31
C VAL A 42 1.38 9.17 -2.63
N ARG A 43 0.66 10.29 -2.58
CA ARG A 43 0.26 11.08 -3.78
C ARG A 43 1.45 11.54 -4.60
N ARG A 44 2.60 11.77 -3.95
CA ARG A 44 3.85 12.15 -4.62
C ARG A 44 4.41 11.05 -5.54
N PHE A 45 4.13 9.79 -5.24
CA PHE A 45 4.69 8.64 -5.95
C PHE A 45 3.63 7.86 -6.75
N ASP A 46 2.36 8.03 -6.40
CA ASP A 46 1.24 7.30 -6.97
C ASP A 46 0.19 8.26 -7.64
N SER A 47 -0.76 7.73 -8.41
CA SER A 47 -1.62 8.52 -9.32
C SER A 47 -3.00 9.01 -8.80
N PHE A 48 -3.42 8.75 -7.57
CA PHE A 48 -4.69 9.20 -6.99
C PHE A 48 -4.41 10.49 -6.20
N PRO A 49 -4.57 11.66 -6.82
CA PRO A 49 -4.06 12.91 -6.24
C PRO A 49 -4.86 13.32 -5.00
N ASP A 50 -6.03 12.72 -4.78
CA ASP A 50 -6.96 13.00 -3.69
C ASP A 50 -6.90 11.99 -2.53
N ALA A 51 -6.03 10.97 -2.59
CA ALA A 51 -5.93 9.91 -1.60
C ALA A 51 -5.17 10.31 -0.32
N ALA A 52 -5.74 10.15 0.88
CA ALA A 52 -5.04 10.50 2.12
C ALA A 52 -3.72 9.73 2.29
N GLU A 53 -2.62 10.42 2.61
CA GLU A 53 -1.32 9.78 2.89
C GLU A 53 -1.19 9.27 4.35
N GLY A 54 -2.23 9.51 5.16
CA GLY A 54 -2.29 9.08 6.55
C GLY A 54 -1.09 9.57 7.36
N TRP A 55 -0.45 8.64 8.09
CA TRP A 55 0.74 8.92 8.90
C TRP A 55 1.98 9.36 8.09
N PHE A 56 1.94 9.23 6.76
CA PHE A 56 3.04 9.60 5.87
C PHE A 56 2.99 11.06 5.40
N ALA A 57 1.87 11.76 5.60
CA ALA A 57 1.63 13.10 5.06
C ALA A 57 2.75 14.11 5.38
N ASP A 58 3.31 14.06 6.60
CA ASP A 58 4.32 15.01 7.06
C ASP A 58 5.78 14.51 6.89
N LYS A 59 5.97 13.41 6.15
CA LYS A 59 7.31 12.84 5.92
C LYS A 59 7.98 13.51 4.72
N ALA A 60 9.15 14.10 4.97
CA ALA A 60 10.02 14.62 3.94
C ALA A 60 10.65 13.51 3.11
N ASP A 61 10.99 13.83 1.85
CA ASP A 61 11.70 12.91 0.98
C ASP A 61 13.11 12.62 1.52
N ARG A 62 13.46 11.35 1.56
CA ARG A 62 14.81 10.91 1.94
C ARG A 62 15.66 10.76 0.68
N PRO A 63 16.88 11.31 0.64
CA PRO A 63 17.79 11.08 -0.48
C PRO A 63 18.09 9.58 -0.63
N LYS A 64 18.12 9.09 -1.89
CA LYS A 64 18.50 7.71 -2.21
C LYS A 64 19.90 7.45 -1.64
N PRO A 65 20.12 6.38 -0.86
CA PRO A 65 21.45 6.04 -0.38
C PRO A 65 22.43 5.84 -1.55
N PRO A 66 23.69 6.29 -1.43
CA PRO A 66 24.69 6.10 -2.47
C PRO A 66 24.94 4.61 -2.74
N GLY A 67 25.24 4.26 -3.99
CA GLY A 67 25.55 2.87 -4.40
C GLY A 67 24.34 1.94 -4.57
N ARG A 68 23.12 2.49 -4.61
CA ARG A 68 21.93 1.77 -5.07
C ARG A 68 21.52 2.36 -6.40
N GLU A 69 21.94 1.75 -7.52
CA GLU A 69 21.32 1.97 -8.83
C GLU A 69 20.32 0.86 -9.09
#